data_AF-A0A2W1BBZ1-F1
#
_entry.id   AF-A0A2W1BBZ1-F1
#
_cell.length_a   1.000
_cell.length_b   1.000
_cell.length_c   1.000
_cell.angle_alpha   90.00
_cell.angle_beta   90.00
_cell.angle_gamma   90.00
#
_symmetry.space_group_name_H-M   'P 1'
#
loop_
_entity.id
_entity.type
_entity.pdbx_description
1 polymer ?
#
loop_
_entity_poly.entity_id
_entity_poly.type
_entity_poly.pdbx_seq_one_letter_code
_entity_poly.pdbx_strand_id
1 'polypeptide(L)'
;MASLRVRHFVILLMMMHVNAQLVRKVENKDEVVITALREATNQTKADTLNLPANASSIRENITDTFSCENRTYGYYADVDNDCQVFHVCLPSQTPSGRNVTYRWSFICPSETVFNQEALTCTRPADSIDCKDSPDFYHLNMEIGKETNKTEEAANKRKLQKRKQEKRKENLVMDNMIMGNLGKDMNEEVKDHLKGVGFGKGDEGSPVLIEAVIETMDPDVEDAELEQRREEEMDRLIMERNMRNARNMKRGSLRFNGDV
;
A
#
# COMPACT_ATOMS: atom_id res chain seq x y z
N MET A 1 58.66 55.91 46.28
CA MET A 1 59.11 54.69 45.56
C MET A 1 58.09 53.54 45.54
N ALA A 2 57.15 53.42 46.49
CA ALA A 2 56.17 52.33 46.52
C ALA A 2 55.10 52.40 45.41
N SER A 3 54.59 53.59 45.07
CA SER A 3 53.50 53.77 44.08
C SER A 3 53.90 53.38 42.64
N LEU A 4 55.16 53.60 42.25
CA LEU A 4 55.68 53.24 40.92
C LEU A 4 55.80 51.71 40.74
N ARG A 5 56.14 51.00 41.83
CA ARG A 5 56.24 49.53 41.84
C ARG A 5 54.86 48.88 41.75
N VAL A 6 53.86 49.43 42.43
CA VAL A 6 52.47 48.94 42.33
C VAL A 6 51.90 49.17 40.93
N ARG A 7 52.15 50.34 40.32
CA ARG A 7 51.72 50.62 38.94
C ARG A 7 52.36 49.67 37.93
N HIS A 8 53.66 49.39 38.03
CA HIS A 8 54.31 48.40 37.17
C HIS A 8 53.81 46.97 37.41
N PHE A 9 53.53 46.58 38.65
CA PHE A 9 52.99 45.25 38.94
C PHE A 9 51.57 45.07 38.37
N VAL A 10 50.72 46.11 38.45
CA VAL A 10 49.38 46.11 37.87
C VAL A 10 49.44 46.09 36.34
N ILE A 11 50.36 46.84 35.72
CA ILE A 11 50.56 46.81 34.25
C ILE A 11 51.05 45.44 33.79
N LEU A 12 52.01 44.83 34.50
CA LEU A 12 52.49 43.48 34.18
C LEU A 12 51.39 42.43 34.37
N LEU A 13 50.60 42.52 35.45
CA LEU A 13 49.43 41.65 35.65
C LEU A 13 48.41 41.83 34.53
N MET A 14 48.07 43.06 34.16
CA MET A 14 47.13 43.35 33.07
C MET A 14 47.65 42.85 31.73
N MET A 15 48.94 43.03 31.42
CA MET A 15 49.56 42.50 30.19
C MET A 15 49.56 40.96 30.15
N MET A 16 49.80 40.30 31.29
CA MET A 16 49.69 38.84 31.39
C MET A 16 48.23 38.36 31.23
N HIS A 17 47.24 39.08 31.79
CA HIS A 17 45.82 38.76 31.61
C HIS A 17 45.34 38.99 30.17
N VAL A 18 45.80 40.06 29.50
CA VAL A 18 45.48 40.36 28.10
C VAL A 18 46.07 39.29 27.16
N ASN A 19 47.32 38.87 27.40
CA ASN A 19 47.94 37.78 26.63
C ASN A 19 47.22 36.44 26.83
N ALA A 20 46.78 36.11 28.05
CA ALA A 20 46.01 34.89 28.32
C ALA A 20 44.63 34.89 27.63
N GLN A 21 43.98 36.04 27.50
CA GLN A 21 42.70 36.16 26.77
C GLN A 21 42.88 36.08 25.25
N LEU A 22 44.01 36.56 24.70
CA LEU A 22 44.30 36.47 23.28
C LEU A 22 44.59 35.02 22.84
N VAL A 23 45.37 34.28 23.65
CA VAL A 23 45.71 32.86 23.39
C VAL A 23 44.47 31.97 23.43
N ARG A 24 43.56 32.16 24.40
CA ARG A 24 42.28 31.40 24.49
C ARG A 24 41.34 31.61 23.29
N LYS A 25 41.44 32.75 22.59
CA LYS A 25 40.59 33.07 21.43
C LYS A 25 41.12 32.51 20.11
N VAL A 26 42.41 32.15 20.07
CA VAL A 26 43.07 31.50 18.93
C VAL A 26 42.87 29.98 18.99
N GLU A 27 43.06 29.37 20.16
CA GLU A 27 42.93 27.92 20.37
C GLU A 27 41.50 27.39 20.08
N ASN A 28 40.47 28.17 20.44
CA ASN A 28 39.05 27.79 20.28
C ASN A 28 38.54 27.93 18.82
N LYS A 29 39.17 28.76 17.99
CA LYS A 29 38.75 28.92 16.58
C LYS A 29 39.26 27.79 15.71
N ASP A 30 40.50 27.34 15.95
CA ASP A 30 41.11 26.28 15.17
C ASP A 30 40.51 24.90 15.53
N GLU A 31 40.14 24.69 16.80
CA GLU A 31 39.44 23.46 17.24
C GLU A 31 38.05 23.30 16.59
N VAL A 32 37.26 24.38 16.52
CA VAL A 32 35.92 24.35 15.88
C VAL A 32 36.03 24.15 14.37
N VAL A 33 37.00 24.78 13.71
CA VAL A 33 37.22 24.62 12.27
C VAL A 33 37.73 23.22 11.93
N ILE A 34 38.66 22.67 12.72
CA ILE A 34 39.16 21.31 12.54
C ILE A 34 38.07 20.27 12.80
N THR A 35 37.20 20.51 13.79
CA THR A 35 36.05 19.63 14.07
C THR A 35 35.03 19.66 12.93
N ALA A 36 34.69 20.85 12.42
CA ALA A 36 33.78 21.00 11.29
C ALA A 36 34.36 20.42 9.97
N LEU A 37 35.68 20.56 9.74
CA LEU A 37 36.35 19.93 8.61
C LEU A 37 36.39 18.42 8.76
N ARG A 38 36.63 17.90 9.97
CA ARG A 38 36.60 16.45 10.26
C ARG A 38 35.20 15.87 10.04
N GLU A 39 34.16 16.62 10.39
CA GLU A 39 32.75 16.28 10.16
C GLU A 39 32.40 16.31 8.66
N ALA A 40 32.87 17.32 7.91
CA ALA A 40 32.72 17.38 6.45
C ALA A 40 33.51 16.29 5.71
N THR A 41 34.68 15.87 6.22
CA THR A 41 35.46 14.74 5.66
C THR A 41 34.92 13.37 6.07
N ASN A 42 34.08 13.32 7.11
CA ASN A 42 33.43 12.08 7.58
C ASN A 42 32.05 11.86 6.95
N GLN A 43 31.58 12.75 6.07
CA GLN A 43 30.35 12.52 5.33
C GLN A 43 30.51 11.27 4.47
N THR A 44 29.84 10.21 4.90
CA THR A 44 29.72 8.98 4.14
C THR A 44 28.76 9.25 2.98
N LYS A 45 28.90 8.54 1.86
CA LYS A 45 27.91 8.60 0.77
C LYS A 45 26.50 8.15 1.22
N ALA A 46 26.40 7.45 2.34
CA ALA A 46 25.11 7.17 2.98
C ALA A 46 24.43 8.45 3.52
N ASP A 47 25.21 9.43 3.97
CA ASP A 47 24.72 10.71 4.48
C ASP A 47 24.16 11.59 3.34
N THR A 48 24.74 11.55 2.14
CA THR A 48 24.22 12.29 0.97
C THR A 48 22.85 11.78 0.53
N LEU A 49 22.60 10.49 0.75
CA LEU A 49 21.33 9.83 0.50
C LEU A 49 20.33 9.97 1.65
N ASN A 50 20.71 10.59 2.78
CA ASN A 50 19.93 10.64 4.04
C ASN A 50 19.49 9.25 4.53
N LEU A 51 20.34 8.24 4.37
CA LEU A 51 20.07 6.89 4.87
C LEU A 51 20.19 6.84 6.41
N PRO A 52 19.59 5.84 7.08
CA PRO A 52 19.79 5.63 8.50
C PRO A 52 21.28 5.50 8.87
N ALA A 53 21.66 5.97 10.06
CA ALA A 53 23.07 5.99 10.50
C ALA A 53 23.76 4.61 10.50
N ASN A 54 23.00 3.51 10.55
CA ASN A 54 23.50 2.14 10.49
C ASN A 54 23.52 1.52 9.08
N ALA A 55 23.21 2.29 8.02
CA ALA A 55 23.17 1.79 6.64
C ALA A 55 24.51 1.21 6.19
N SER A 56 25.63 1.82 6.61
CA SER A 56 26.98 1.34 6.34
C SER A 56 27.27 -0.05 6.93
N SER A 57 26.53 -0.48 7.95
CA SER A 57 26.63 -1.85 8.51
C SER A 57 25.91 -2.89 7.66
N ILE A 58 25.01 -2.46 6.77
CA ILE A 58 24.26 -3.35 5.86
C ILE A 58 25.00 -3.46 4.53
N ARG A 59 25.46 -2.33 3.98
CA ARG A 59 26.22 -2.28 2.73
C ARG A 59 27.42 -1.34 2.89
N GLU A 60 28.60 -1.88 2.65
CA GLU A 60 29.81 -1.08 2.51
C GLU A 60 29.85 -0.41 1.14
N ASN A 61 30.41 0.80 1.06
CA ASN A 61 30.63 1.54 -0.19
C ASN A 61 29.35 1.85 -1.00
N ILE A 62 28.36 2.44 -0.34
CA ILE A 62 27.17 2.97 -1.00
C ILE A 62 27.57 4.08 -2.00
N THR A 63 26.99 4.06 -3.21
CA THR A 63 27.21 5.08 -4.24
C THR A 63 25.97 5.98 -4.43
N ASP A 64 26.16 7.20 -4.93
CA ASP A 64 25.09 8.17 -5.16
C ASP A 64 25.16 8.66 -6.61
N THR A 65 24.75 7.78 -7.53
CA THR A 65 24.72 8.01 -8.99
C THR A 65 23.29 8.07 -9.54
N PHE A 66 22.32 7.58 -8.77
CA PHE A 66 20.92 7.53 -9.17
C PHE A 66 20.28 8.92 -9.25
N SER A 67 19.55 9.18 -10.36
CA SER A 67 18.79 10.42 -10.58
C SER A 67 17.30 10.16 -10.84
N CYS A 68 16.45 11.01 -10.24
CA CYS A 68 15.01 11.06 -10.48
C CYS A 68 14.62 11.88 -11.74
N GLU A 69 15.59 12.37 -12.52
CA GLU A 69 15.30 13.12 -13.74
C GLU A 69 14.53 12.27 -14.76
N ASN A 70 13.49 12.86 -15.36
CA ASN A 70 12.63 12.22 -16.35
C ASN A 70 11.94 10.93 -15.87
N ARG A 71 11.81 10.75 -14.56
CA ARG A 71 11.11 9.62 -13.95
C ARG A 71 9.73 10.06 -13.45
N THR A 72 8.74 9.19 -13.59
CA THR A 72 7.42 9.40 -13.00
C THR A 72 7.44 9.16 -11.50
N TYR A 73 6.35 9.49 -10.82
CA TYR A 73 6.16 9.07 -9.44
C TYR A 73 6.30 7.54 -9.33
N GLY A 74 7.07 7.07 -8.35
CA GLY A 74 7.24 5.64 -8.10
C GLY A 74 8.54 5.25 -7.39
N TYR A 75 8.77 3.94 -7.32
CA TYR A 75 9.90 3.29 -6.67
C TYR A 75 10.88 2.78 -7.72
N TYR A 76 12.17 2.98 -7.48
CA TYR A 76 13.23 2.68 -8.44
C TYR A 76 14.37 1.94 -7.75
N ALA A 77 14.65 0.72 -8.20
CA ALA A 77 15.81 -0.05 -7.78
C ALA A 77 17.11 0.67 -8.16
N ASP A 78 18.07 0.72 -7.25
CA ASP A 78 19.40 1.27 -7.55
C ASP A 78 20.36 0.14 -7.96
N VAL A 79 20.55 0.00 -9.28
CA VAL A 79 21.41 -1.04 -9.86
C VAL A 79 22.89 -0.83 -9.48
N ASP A 80 23.33 0.42 -9.30
CA ASP A 80 24.72 0.71 -8.92
C ASP A 80 25.02 0.32 -7.47
N ASN A 81 23.96 0.10 -6.67
CA ASN A 81 24.03 -0.40 -5.30
C ASN A 81 23.51 -1.85 -5.17
N ASP A 82 23.57 -2.64 -6.24
CA ASP A 82 23.11 -4.04 -6.31
C ASP A 82 21.65 -4.22 -5.82
N CYS A 83 20.81 -3.21 -6.05
CA CYS A 83 19.41 -3.15 -5.60
C CYS A 83 19.23 -3.27 -4.08
N GLN A 84 20.30 -3.22 -3.28
CA GLN A 84 20.24 -3.12 -1.82
C GLN A 84 19.68 -1.76 -1.39
N VAL A 85 19.87 -0.73 -2.23
CA VAL A 85 19.29 0.61 -2.09
C VAL A 85 18.20 0.78 -3.16
N PHE A 86 17.16 1.52 -2.82
CA PHE A 86 16.14 1.95 -3.77
C PHE A 86 15.70 3.38 -3.47
N HIS A 87 15.08 4.02 -4.45
CA HIS A 87 14.68 5.41 -4.37
C HIS A 87 13.20 5.59 -4.67
N VAL A 88 12.59 6.57 -4.01
CA VAL A 88 11.24 7.05 -4.33
C VAL A 88 11.38 8.42 -4.99
N CYS A 89 10.86 8.54 -6.20
CA CYS A 89 10.81 9.81 -6.92
C CYS A 89 9.40 10.39 -6.85
N LEU A 90 9.29 11.70 -6.56
CA LEU A 90 8.04 12.44 -6.62
C LEU A 90 8.23 13.73 -7.44
N PRO A 91 7.83 13.72 -8.72
CA PRO A 91 7.76 14.92 -9.53
C PRO A 91 6.71 15.88 -8.96
N SER A 92 7.10 17.13 -8.79
CA SER A 92 6.26 18.20 -8.26
C SER A 92 6.53 19.51 -9.01
N GLN A 93 5.64 20.48 -8.82
CA GLN A 93 5.80 21.82 -9.37
C GLN A 93 5.79 22.83 -8.24
N THR A 94 6.82 23.66 -8.19
CA THR A 94 6.85 24.80 -7.26
C THR A 94 5.73 25.79 -7.57
N PRO A 95 5.32 26.64 -6.61
CA PRO A 95 4.35 27.71 -6.86
C PRO A 95 4.76 28.66 -8.00
N SER A 96 6.06 28.76 -8.28
CA SER A 96 6.63 29.54 -9.39
C SER A 96 6.56 28.84 -10.75
N GLY A 97 5.98 27.63 -10.84
CA GLY A 97 5.87 26.86 -12.08
C GLY A 97 7.14 26.11 -12.51
N ARG A 98 8.17 26.06 -11.67
CA ARG A 98 9.37 25.24 -11.94
C ARG A 98 9.12 23.78 -11.54
N ASN A 99 9.45 22.86 -12.45
CA ASN A 99 9.46 21.43 -12.17
C ASN A 99 10.59 21.12 -11.17
N VAL A 100 10.24 20.42 -10.10
CA VAL A 100 11.17 19.93 -9.09
C VAL A 100 10.82 18.48 -8.81
N THR A 101 11.82 17.62 -8.64
CA THR A 101 11.59 16.21 -8.33
C THR A 101 12.22 15.91 -7.00
N TYR A 102 11.40 15.47 -6.04
CA TYR A 102 11.87 15.03 -4.74
C TYR A 102 12.36 13.59 -4.85
N ARG A 103 13.48 13.30 -4.17
CA ARG A 103 14.07 11.97 -4.07
C ARG A 103 14.18 11.59 -2.60
N TRP A 104 13.73 10.40 -2.26
CA TRP A 104 14.03 9.73 -0.99
C TRP A 104 14.75 8.43 -1.27
N SER A 105 15.71 8.08 -0.43
CA SER A 105 16.52 6.87 -0.58
C SER A 105 16.29 5.96 0.62
N PHE A 106 16.25 4.67 0.36
CA PHE A 106 16.01 3.65 1.37
C PHE A 106 16.96 2.48 1.14
N ILE A 107 17.31 1.78 2.22
CA ILE A 107 18.13 0.58 2.18
C ILE A 107 17.29 -0.61 2.64
N CYS A 108 17.29 -1.68 1.86
CA CYS A 108 16.67 -2.94 2.25
C CYS A 108 17.44 -3.56 3.42
N PRO A 109 16.78 -4.33 4.31
CA PRO A 109 17.45 -5.10 5.35
C PRO A 109 18.56 -6.02 4.79
N SER A 110 19.49 -6.41 5.66
CA SER A 110 20.54 -7.39 5.33
C SER A 110 19.94 -8.62 4.66
N GLU A 111 20.62 -9.13 3.63
CA GLU A 111 20.23 -10.32 2.85
C GLU A 111 18.96 -10.16 1.99
N THR A 112 18.46 -8.93 1.82
CA THR A 112 17.33 -8.64 0.94
C THR A 112 17.69 -7.56 -0.08
N VAL A 113 17.08 -7.65 -1.27
CA VAL A 113 17.24 -6.69 -2.37
C VAL A 113 15.87 -6.17 -2.79
N PHE A 114 15.82 -4.96 -3.32
CA PHE A 114 14.59 -4.38 -3.83
C PHE A 114 14.19 -5.06 -5.13
N ASN A 115 13.07 -5.79 -5.11
CA ASN A 115 12.47 -6.36 -6.29
C ASN A 115 11.59 -5.29 -6.96
N GLN A 116 12.03 -4.82 -8.13
CA GLN A 116 11.31 -3.78 -8.88
C GLN A 116 9.95 -4.25 -9.42
N GLU A 117 9.79 -5.54 -9.69
CA GLU A 117 8.52 -6.12 -10.15
C GLU A 117 7.47 -6.13 -9.02
N ALA A 118 7.89 -6.54 -7.83
CA ALA A 118 7.02 -6.62 -6.66
C ALA A 118 6.94 -5.30 -5.85
N LEU A 119 7.75 -4.30 -6.21
CA LEU A 119 7.90 -3.01 -5.52
C LEU A 119 8.17 -3.14 -4.02
N THR A 120 8.95 -4.16 -3.62
CA THR A 120 9.26 -4.45 -2.22
C THR A 120 10.62 -5.13 -2.07
N CYS A 121 11.20 -5.11 -0.86
CA CYS A 121 12.42 -5.86 -0.57
C CYS A 121 12.10 -7.35 -0.43
N THR A 122 12.76 -8.20 -1.21
CA THR A 122 12.65 -9.67 -1.12
C THR A 122 14.03 -10.30 -1.01
N ARG A 123 14.09 -11.62 -0.76
CA ARG A 123 15.36 -12.34 -0.86
C ARG A 123 15.80 -12.38 -2.32
N PRO A 124 17.11 -12.37 -2.63
CA PRO A 124 17.60 -12.45 -4.00
C PRO A 124 17.07 -13.65 -4.81
N ALA A 125 16.80 -14.78 -4.15
CA ALA A 125 16.23 -15.97 -4.80
C ALA A 125 14.76 -15.81 -5.22
N ASP A 126 14.03 -14.88 -4.58
CA ASP A 126 12.63 -14.53 -4.85
C ASP A 126 12.53 -13.18 -5.58
N SER A 127 13.64 -12.69 -6.15
CA SER A 127 13.74 -11.42 -6.87
C SER A 127 14.11 -11.66 -8.33
N ILE A 128 13.70 -10.75 -9.20
CA ILE A 128 14.30 -10.59 -10.53
C ILE A 128 15.80 -10.28 -10.40
N ASP A 129 16.58 -10.53 -11.46
CA ASP A 129 17.97 -10.05 -11.51
C ASP A 129 17.97 -8.53 -11.38
N CYS A 130 18.82 -8.00 -10.49
CA CYS A 130 18.91 -6.58 -10.22
C CYS A 130 19.14 -5.77 -11.51
N LYS A 131 19.91 -6.32 -12.45
CA LYS A 131 20.19 -5.68 -13.75
C LYS A 131 18.96 -5.51 -14.63
N ASP A 132 17.97 -6.38 -14.46
CA ASP A 132 16.72 -6.37 -15.23
C ASP A 132 15.68 -5.42 -14.60
N SER A 133 15.94 -4.88 -13.39
CA SER A 133 15.05 -3.93 -12.73
C SER A 133 14.56 -2.78 -13.63
N PRO A 134 15.40 -2.13 -14.46
CA PRO A 134 14.94 -1.05 -15.33
C PRO A 134 13.79 -1.44 -16.28
N ASP A 135 13.71 -2.71 -16.68
CA ASP A 135 12.64 -3.19 -17.56
C ASP A 135 11.27 -3.15 -16.87
N PHE A 136 11.24 -3.18 -15.54
CA PHE A 136 10.03 -3.15 -14.70
C PHE A 136 9.67 -1.75 -14.19
N TYR A 137 10.42 -0.70 -14.53
CA TYR A 137 10.08 0.68 -14.12
C TYR A 137 8.71 1.15 -14.59
N HIS A 138 8.18 0.54 -15.66
CA HIS A 138 6.84 0.86 -16.17
C HIS A 138 5.72 0.56 -15.16
N LEU A 139 5.93 -0.38 -14.22
CA LEU A 139 4.97 -0.72 -13.17
C LEU A 139 4.68 0.44 -12.22
N ASN A 140 5.59 1.40 -12.12
CA ASN A 140 5.35 2.63 -11.36
C ASN A 140 4.14 3.42 -11.88
N MET A 141 3.79 3.28 -13.16
CA MET A 141 2.60 3.91 -13.74
C MET A 141 1.30 3.28 -13.24
N GLU A 142 1.34 2.13 -12.58
CA GLU A 142 0.16 1.45 -12.03
C GLU A 142 -0.16 1.89 -10.60
N ILE A 143 0.79 2.56 -9.94
CA ILE A 143 0.61 3.06 -8.57
C ILE A 143 -0.52 4.09 -8.55
N GLY A 144 -1.51 3.85 -7.68
CA GLY A 144 -2.64 4.76 -7.50
C GLY A 144 -3.72 4.67 -8.59
N LYS A 145 -3.61 3.74 -9.55
CA LYS A 145 -4.73 3.43 -10.43
C LYS A 145 -5.76 2.62 -9.65
N GLU A 146 -6.92 3.21 -9.39
CA GLU A 146 -8.07 2.42 -8.94
C GLU A 146 -8.47 1.50 -10.09
N THR A 147 -8.24 0.20 -9.94
CA THR A 147 -8.92 -0.78 -10.78
C THR A 147 -10.40 -0.57 -10.54
N ASN A 148 -11.16 -0.15 -11.55
CA ASN A 148 -12.61 -0.12 -11.50
C ASN A 148 -13.09 -1.58 -11.32
N LYS A 149 -13.03 -2.13 -10.09
CA LYS A 149 -13.53 -3.46 -9.72
C LYS A 149 -14.99 -3.62 -10.17
N THR A 150 -15.70 -2.50 -10.27
CA THR A 150 -17.06 -2.38 -10.83
C THR A 150 -17.17 -2.86 -12.28
N GLU A 151 -16.18 -2.59 -13.14
CA GLU A 151 -16.21 -3.00 -14.56
C GLU A 151 -15.88 -4.47 -14.73
N GLU A 152 -14.90 -4.98 -13.98
CA GLU A 152 -14.53 -6.40 -13.99
C GLU A 152 -15.63 -7.27 -13.37
N ALA A 153 -16.20 -6.84 -12.24
CA ALA A 153 -17.35 -7.50 -11.63
C ALA A 153 -18.60 -7.39 -12.51
N ALA A 154 -18.85 -6.26 -13.18
CA ALA A 154 -19.97 -6.12 -14.11
C ALA A 154 -19.80 -7.02 -15.34
N ASN A 155 -18.58 -7.16 -15.87
CA ASN A 155 -18.29 -8.04 -17.00
C ASN A 155 -18.40 -9.53 -16.61
N LYS A 156 -17.91 -9.92 -15.43
CA LYS A 156 -18.09 -11.28 -14.87
C LYS A 156 -19.57 -11.60 -14.64
N ARG A 157 -20.34 -10.67 -14.05
CA ARG A 157 -21.80 -10.81 -13.85
C ARG A 157 -22.57 -10.93 -15.17
N LYS A 158 -22.20 -10.15 -16.20
CA LYS A 158 -22.81 -10.25 -17.54
C LYS A 158 -22.51 -11.58 -18.22
N LEU A 159 -21.28 -12.08 -18.09
CA LEU A 159 -20.87 -13.37 -18.65
C LEU A 159 -21.60 -14.54 -17.96
N GLN A 160 -21.74 -14.49 -16.64
CA GLN A 160 -22.47 -15.49 -15.86
C GLN A 160 -23.97 -15.50 -16.16
N LYS A 161 -24.63 -14.33 -16.26
CA LYS A 161 -26.05 -14.24 -16.66
C LYS A 161 -26.30 -14.86 -18.04
N ARG A 162 -25.46 -14.57 -19.03
CA ARG A 162 -25.55 -15.16 -20.38
C ARG A 162 -25.38 -16.69 -20.37
N LYS A 163 -24.52 -17.22 -19.50
CA LYS A 163 -24.31 -18.67 -19.35
C LYS A 163 -25.52 -19.34 -18.68
N GLN A 164 -26.14 -18.68 -17.70
CA GLN A 164 -27.32 -19.18 -16.99
C GLN A 164 -28.58 -19.15 -17.86
N GLU A 165 -28.79 -18.09 -18.66
CA GLU A 165 -29.91 -17.99 -19.61
C GLU A 165 -29.86 -19.12 -20.65
N LYS A 166 -28.70 -19.36 -21.28
CA LYS A 166 -28.51 -20.47 -22.21
C LYS A 166 -28.78 -21.84 -21.57
N ARG A 167 -28.38 -22.03 -20.30
CA ARG A 167 -28.63 -23.29 -19.57
C ARG A 167 -30.12 -23.49 -19.28
N LYS A 168 -30.86 -22.42 -18.96
CA LYS A 168 -32.32 -22.46 -18.76
C LYS A 168 -33.05 -22.75 -20.07
N GLU A 169 -32.65 -22.14 -21.18
CA GLU A 169 -33.21 -22.42 -22.51
C GLU A 169 -33.03 -23.89 -22.90
N ASN A 170 -31.84 -24.46 -22.67
CA ASN A 170 -31.60 -25.88 -22.94
C ASN A 170 -32.48 -26.80 -22.07
N LEU A 171 -32.64 -26.50 -20.78
CA LEU A 171 -33.53 -27.28 -19.88
C LEU A 171 -35.00 -27.23 -20.31
N VAL A 172 -35.49 -26.06 -20.75
CA VAL A 172 -36.87 -25.90 -21.23
C VAL A 172 -37.07 -26.70 -22.52
N MET A 173 -36.09 -26.68 -23.42
CA MET A 173 -36.13 -27.46 -24.66
C MET A 173 -36.19 -28.97 -24.38
N ASP A 174 -35.34 -29.48 -23.48
CA ASP A 174 -35.34 -30.91 -23.11
C ASP A 174 -36.67 -31.36 -22.49
N ASN A 175 -37.25 -30.55 -21.60
CA ASN A 175 -38.57 -30.85 -21.02
C ASN A 175 -39.70 -30.84 -22.06
N MET A 176 -39.64 -29.95 -23.05
CA MET A 176 -40.63 -29.89 -24.14
C MET A 176 -40.52 -31.08 -25.09
N ILE A 177 -39.31 -31.59 -25.33
CA ILE A 177 -39.07 -32.82 -26.10
C ILE A 177 -39.67 -34.03 -25.36
N MET A 178 -39.43 -34.16 -24.05
CA MET A 178 -39.99 -35.25 -23.23
C MET A 178 -41.53 -35.21 -23.15
N GLY A 179 -42.12 -34.01 -23.09
CA GLY A 179 -43.57 -33.82 -23.08
C GLY A 179 -44.27 -34.18 -24.40
N ASN A 180 -43.57 -34.10 -25.54
CA ASN A 180 -44.12 -34.47 -26.84
C ASN A 180 -43.97 -35.97 -27.14
N LEU A 181 -42.89 -36.62 -26.71
CA LEU A 181 -42.79 -38.10 -26.78
C LEU A 181 -43.90 -38.81 -26.00
N GLY A 182 -44.42 -38.18 -24.93
CA GLY A 182 -45.53 -38.72 -24.15
C GLY A 182 -46.91 -38.65 -24.81
N LYS A 183 -47.06 -37.91 -25.92
CA LYS A 183 -48.36 -37.71 -26.60
C LYS A 183 -48.66 -38.71 -27.70
N ASP A 184 -47.64 -39.41 -28.22
CA ASP A 184 -47.80 -40.41 -29.28
C ASP A 184 -47.77 -41.86 -28.74
N MET A 185 -47.73 -42.04 -27.41
CA MET A 185 -47.80 -43.38 -26.81
C MET A 185 -49.25 -43.86 -26.70
N ASN A 186 -49.51 -45.02 -27.31
CA ASN A 186 -50.80 -45.71 -27.30
C ASN A 186 -51.33 -45.90 -25.87
N GLU A 187 -52.64 -45.73 -25.67
CA GLU A 187 -53.31 -45.83 -24.35
C GLU A 187 -53.07 -47.18 -23.65
N GLU A 188 -52.72 -48.22 -24.42
CA GLU A 188 -52.36 -49.56 -23.93
C GLU A 188 -51.01 -49.59 -23.18
N VAL A 189 -50.06 -48.71 -23.55
CA VAL A 189 -48.76 -48.57 -22.86
C VAL A 189 -48.91 -47.77 -21.57
N LYS A 190 -49.86 -46.82 -21.52
CA LYS A 190 -50.23 -46.08 -20.30
C LYS A 190 -50.84 -46.99 -19.23
N ASP A 191 -51.59 -48.01 -19.62
CA ASP A 191 -52.23 -48.92 -18.66
C ASP A 191 -51.22 -49.88 -18.01
N HIS A 192 -50.17 -50.28 -18.74
CA HIS A 192 -49.06 -51.08 -18.19
C HIS A 192 -48.13 -50.31 -17.24
N LEU A 193 -48.20 -48.98 -17.20
CA LEU A 193 -47.46 -48.12 -16.26
C LEU A 193 -48.26 -47.77 -14.99
N LYS A 194 -49.53 -48.19 -14.87
CA LYS A 194 -50.38 -47.93 -13.69
C LYS A 194 -49.98 -48.70 -12.42
N GLY A 195 -48.88 -49.45 -12.45
CA GLY A 195 -48.33 -50.17 -11.29
C GLY A 195 -47.43 -49.33 -10.36
N VAL A 196 -47.17 -48.06 -10.66
CA VAL A 196 -46.36 -47.18 -9.78
C VAL A 196 -47.19 -45.95 -9.42
N GLY A 197 -47.96 -46.06 -8.35
CA GLY A 197 -48.83 -44.98 -7.87
C GLY A 197 -48.10 -43.94 -7.02
N PHE A 198 -48.30 -42.65 -7.32
CA PHE A 198 -48.12 -41.56 -6.36
C PHE A 198 -49.45 -41.33 -5.63
N GLY A 199 -49.58 -41.90 -4.43
CA GLY A 199 -50.73 -41.75 -3.53
C GLY A 199 -50.57 -40.62 -2.50
N LYS A 200 -51.70 -40.06 -2.05
CA LYS A 200 -51.82 -39.08 -0.94
C LYS A 200 -51.81 -39.79 0.43
N GLY A 201 -51.12 -39.20 1.41
CA GLY A 201 -51.45 -39.30 2.84
C GLY A 201 -50.52 -40.15 3.73
N ASP A 202 -49.81 -39.46 4.62
CA ASP A 202 -49.23 -39.82 5.92
C ASP A 202 -48.06 -40.83 6.08
N GLU A 203 -47.07 -40.33 6.84
CA GLU A 203 -45.85 -40.92 7.41
C GLU A 203 -44.80 -41.51 6.45
N GLY A 204 -43.72 -40.73 6.26
CA GLY A 204 -42.46 -41.20 5.67
C GLY A 204 -42.24 -40.83 4.20
N SER A 205 -42.16 -39.54 3.87
CA SER A 205 -41.71 -39.09 2.54
C SER A 205 -40.19 -39.27 2.37
N PRO A 206 -39.69 -39.89 1.29
CA PRO A 206 -38.52 -39.37 0.61
C PRO A 206 -39.01 -38.35 -0.41
N VAL A 207 -38.87 -37.09 -0.03
CA VAL A 207 -39.13 -35.98 -0.93
C VAL A 207 -38.00 -35.95 -1.95
N LEU A 208 -38.32 -36.00 -3.25
CA LEU A 208 -37.42 -35.45 -4.28
C LEU A 208 -37.59 -33.92 -4.27
N ILE A 209 -37.24 -33.33 -3.12
CA ILE A 209 -36.88 -31.93 -2.93
C ILE A 209 -35.44 -31.84 -3.44
N GLU A 210 -35.23 -30.98 -4.43
CA GLU A 210 -34.05 -30.12 -4.48
C GLU A 210 -32.67 -30.80 -4.35
N ALA A 211 -32.41 -31.81 -5.19
CA ALA A 211 -31.03 -32.22 -5.48
C ALA A 211 -30.50 -31.52 -6.75
N VAL A 212 -30.74 -30.22 -6.88
CA VAL A 212 -29.92 -29.30 -7.71
C VAL A 212 -29.79 -27.97 -6.95
N ILE A 213 -29.58 -28.04 -5.63
CA ILE A 213 -29.01 -26.94 -4.87
C ILE A 213 -27.50 -27.00 -5.11
N GLU A 214 -27.03 -25.98 -5.81
CA GLU A 214 -25.71 -25.35 -5.63
C GLU A 214 -24.49 -26.27 -5.74
N THR A 215 -24.04 -26.48 -6.97
CA THR A 215 -22.62 -26.18 -7.20
C THR A 215 -22.52 -24.69 -7.53
N MET A 216 -22.78 -23.85 -6.53
CA MET A 216 -22.29 -22.48 -6.54
C MET A 216 -20.78 -22.57 -6.32
N ASP A 217 -20.00 -21.88 -7.16
CA ASP A 217 -18.57 -21.73 -6.90
C ASP A 217 -18.42 -21.05 -5.52
N PRO A 218 -17.62 -21.62 -4.59
CA PRO A 218 -17.46 -21.09 -3.23
C PRO A 218 -16.98 -19.62 -3.23
N ASP A 219 -16.26 -19.20 -4.28
CA ASP A 219 -15.78 -17.83 -4.46
C ASP A 219 -16.91 -16.79 -4.65
N VAL A 220 -18.12 -17.22 -5.03
CA VAL A 220 -19.26 -16.32 -5.29
C VAL A 220 -20.05 -16.05 -4.01
N GLU A 221 -20.17 -17.05 -3.13
CA GLU A 221 -20.85 -16.89 -1.84
C GLU A 221 -20.02 -16.00 -0.90
N ASP A 222 -18.70 -16.21 -0.89
CA ASP A 222 -17.76 -15.38 -0.13
C ASP A 222 -17.80 -13.91 -0.60
N ALA A 223 -17.86 -13.66 -1.91
CA ALA A 223 -17.95 -12.31 -2.46
C ALA A 223 -19.30 -11.62 -2.16
N GLU A 224 -20.43 -12.34 -2.19
CA GLU A 224 -21.73 -11.76 -1.80
C GLU A 224 -21.85 -11.51 -0.30
N LEU A 225 -21.24 -12.36 0.53
CA LEU A 225 -21.20 -12.20 1.99
C LEU A 225 -20.28 -11.04 2.41
N GLU A 226 -19.17 -10.85 1.69
CA GLU A 226 -18.25 -9.73 1.89
C GLU A 226 -18.86 -8.40 1.44
N GLN A 227 -19.54 -8.38 0.28
CA GLN A 227 -20.29 -7.20 -0.18
C GLN A 227 -21.42 -6.83 0.80
N ARG A 228 -22.15 -7.81 1.36
CA ARG A 228 -23.15 -7.55 2.42
C ARG A 228 -22.53 -7.00 3.70
N ARG A 229 -21.35 -7.50 4.09
CA ARG A 229 -20.60 -6.98 5.26
C ARG A 229 -20.11 -5.55 5.03
N GLU A 230 -19.62 -5.24 3.84
CA GLU A 230 -19.21 -3.87 3.47
C GLU A 230 -20.42 -2.91 3.45
N GLU A 231 -21.53 -3.31 2.83
CA GLU A 231 -22.77 -2.51 2.81
C GLU A 231 -23.35 -2.30 4.23
N GLU A 232 -23.25 -3.30 5.10
CA GLU A 232 -23.65 -3.19 6.51
C GLU A 232 -22.70 -2.25 7.29
N MET A 233 -21.39 -2.37 7.08
CA MET A 233 -20.40 -1.48 7.69
C MET A 233 -20.57 -0.03 7.25
N ASP A 234 -20.83 0.23 5.97
CA ASP A 234 -21.12 1.56 5.45
C ASP A 234 -22.42 2.13 6.02
N ARG A 235 -23.45 1.30 6.17
CA ARG A 235 -24.69 1.70 6.84
C ARG A 235 -24.46 2.06 8.30
N LEU A 236 -23.63 1.30 9.02
CA LEU A 236 -23.24 1.57 10.41
C LEU A 236 -22.40 2.85 10.53
N ILE A 237 -21.47 3.09 9.60
CA ILE A 237 -20.67 4.32 9.54
C ILE A 237 -21.57 5.53 9.28
N MET A 238 -22.48 5.43 8.32
CA MET A 238 -23.44 6.50 8.01
C MET A 238 -24.35 6.79 9.21
N GLU A 239 -24.82 5.75 9.90
CA GLU A 239 -25.65 5.90 11.10
C GLU A 239 -24.88 6.55 12.26
N ARG A 240 -23.61 6.16 12.47
CA ARG A 240 -22.72 6.75 13.48
C ARG A 240 -22.43 8.23 13.16
N ASN A 241 -22.18 8.56 11.91
CA ASN A 241 -21.97 9.94 11.44
C ASN A 241 -23.23 10.79 11.64
N MET A 242 -24.41 10.24 11.35
CA MET A 242 -25.70 10.92 11.58
C MET A 242 -26.00 11.11 13.08
N ARG A 243 -25.67 10.14 13.94
CA ARG A 243 -25.79 10.26 15.41
C ARG A 243 -24.82 11.32 15.95
N ASN A 244 -23.57 11.33 15.48
CA ASN A 244 -22.58 12.33 15.86
C ASN A 244 -22.99 13.75 15.41
N ALA A 245 -23.51 13.90 14.18
CA ALA A 245 -24.02 15.17 13.68
C ALA A 245 -25.23 15.68 14.50
N ARG A 246 -26.13 14.79 14.94
CA ARG A 246 -27.24 15.13 15.85
C ARG A 246 -26.74 15.51 17.25
N ASN A 247 -25.71 14.84 17.77
CA ASN A 247 -25.11 15.15 19.06
C ASN A 247 -24.34 16.46 19.04
N MET A 248 -23.64 16.80 17.95
CA MET A 248 -22.99 18.11 17.78
C MET A 248 -24.02 19.24 17.71
N LYS A 249 -25.15 19.04 17.01
CA LYS A 249 -26.27 20.00 17.01
C LYS A 249 -26.92 20.20 18.39
N ARG A 250 -27.02 19.14 19.22
CA ARG A 250 -27.54 19.24 20.59
C ARG A 250 -26.54 19.82 21.59
N GLY A 251 -25.24 19.58 21.41
CA GLY A 251 -24.17 20.15 22.25
C GLY A 251 -23.98 21.65 22.03
N SER A 252 -24.21 22.15 20.82
CA SER A 252 -24.15 23.58 20.49
C SER A 252 -25.28 24.42 21.12
N LEU A 253 -26.34 23.79 21.64
CA LEU A 253 -27.49 24.47 22.25
C LEU A 253 -27.45 24.50 23.79
N ARG A 254 -26.37 24.00 24.42
CA ARG A 254 -26.25 23.90 25.89
C ARG A 254 -25.25 24.85 26.54
N PHE A 255 -24.68 25.80 25.80
CA PHE A 255 -23.89 26.90 26.37
C PHE A 255 -24.58 28.23 26.05
N ASN A 256 -25.53 28.63 26.91
CA ASN A 256 -25.88 30.01 27.20
C ASN A 256 -26.95 30.01 28.31
N GLY A 257 -26.48 30.11 29.55
CA GLY A 257 -27.30 30.24 30.75
C GLY A 257 -26.39 30.12 31.96
N ASP A 258 -26.25 31.24 32.68
CA ASP A 258 -25.56 31.44 33.96
C ASP A 258 -24.08 31.86 33.91
N VAL A 259 -23.83 33.15 33.58
CA VAL A 259 -23.21 34.18 34.46
C VAL A 259 -23.74 35.54 34.04
#